data_AF-A0A7Y8J346-F1
#
_entry.id   AF-A0A7Y8J346-F1
#
_cell.length_a   1.000
_cell.length_b   1.000
_cell.length_c   1.000
_cell.angle_alpha   90.00
_cell.angle_beta   90.00
_cell.angle_gamma   90.00
#
_symmetry.space_group_name_H-M   'P 1'
#
loop_
_entity.id
_entity.type
_entity.pdbx_description
1 polymer ?
#
loop_
_entity_poly.entity_id
_entity_poly.type
_entity_poly.pdbx_seq_one_letter_code
_entity_poly.pdbx_strand_id
1 'polypeptide(L)'
;RFLRNINSNNRVVRQFEERVAINMPIQGTAADMIKLAMIKIHNELEKRKAMTKMVLQVHDELLFDAHKDEVDELRPMIKEIMETALPVDVPIVVDTGVGDNWLDAH
;
A
#
# COMPACT_ATOMS: atom_id res chain seq x y z
N ARG A 1 -3.89 -14.25 11.48
CA ARG A 1 -4.53 -13.90 12.78
C ARG A 1 -5.35 -15.11 13.25
N PHE A 2 -5.59 -15.25 14.56
CA PHE A 2 -6.34 -16.39 15.12
C PHE A 2 -7.81 -16.03 15.36
N LEU A 3 -8.74 -16.90 14.96
CA LEU A 3 -10.20 -16.73 15.12
C LEU A 3 -10.70 -17.61 16.26
N ARG A 4 -10.97 -17.00 17.42
CA ARG A 4 -11.23 -17.74 18.68
C ARG A 4 -12.63 -18.31 18.77
N ASN A 5 -13.60 -17.69 18.10
CA ASN A 5 -15.03 -17.96 18.21
C ASN A 5 -15.63 -18.50 16.90
N ILE A 6 -14.82 -18.97 15.95
CA ILE A 6 -15.29 -19.52 14.68
C ILE A 6 -16.16 -20.77 14.88
N ASN A 7 -15.96 -21.47 16.01
CA ASN A 7 -16.77 -22.61 16.44
C ASN A 7 -17.76 -22.23 17.56
N SER A 8 -18.07 -20.95 17.76
CA SER A 8 -18.98 -20.52 18.82
C SER A 8 -20.39 -21.05 18.61
N ASN A 9 -21.02 -21.45 19.72
CA ASN A 9 -22.45 -21.81 19.76
C ASN A 9 -23.35 -20.57 19.64
N ASN A 10 -22.83 -19.37 19.90
CA ASN A 10 -23.56 -18.13 19.65
C ASN A 10 -23.49 -17.79 18.16
N ARG A 11 -24.62 -17.94 17.47
CA ARG A 11 -24.73 -17.72 16.02
C ARG A 11 -24.26 -16.34 15.57
N VAL A 12 -24.56 -15.29 16.32
CA VAL A 12 -24.17 -13.91 15.96
C VAL A 12 -22.66 -13.74 16.01
N VAL A 13 -22.02 -14.26 17.05
CA VAL A 13 -20.56 -14.22 17.22
C VAL A 13 -19.87 -15.02 16.12
N ARG A 14 -20.36 -16.24 15.84
CA ARG A 14 -19.81 -17.08 14.77
C ARG A 14 -19.90 -16.42 13.40
N GLN A 15 -21.06 -15.87 13.04
CA GLN A 15 -21.26 -15.16 11.77
C GLN A 15 -20.35 -13.95 11.61
N PHE A 16 -20.06 -13.24 12.70
CA PHE A 16 -19.08 -12.16 12.68
C PHE A 16 -17.68 -12.71 12.36
N GLU A 17 -17.23 -13.76 13.04
CA GLU A 17 -15.91 -14.35 12.78
C GLU A 17 -15.79 -14.99 11.38
N GLU A 18 -16.87 -15.55 10.83
CA GLU A 18 -16.91 -16.01 9.43
C GLU A 18 -16.64 -14.86 8.45
N ARG A 19 -17.26 -13.69 8.65
CA ARG A 19 -16.98 -12.49 7.82
C ARG A 19 -15.54 -12.02 7.98
N VAL A 20 -15.03 -12.04 9.20
CA VAL A 20 -13.63 -11.70 9.49
C VAL A 20 -12.68 -12.68 8.80
N ALA A 21 -12.99 -13.98 8.80
CA ALA A 21 -12.18 -15.01 8.15
C ALA A 21 -12.01 -14.75 6.65
N ILE A 22 -13.07 -14.31 5.98
CA ILE A 22 -13.07 -13.98 4.55
C ILE A 22 -12.29 -12.70 4.28
N ASN A 23 -12.50 -11.65 5.08
CA ASN A 23 -11.88 -10.34 4.84
C ASN A 23 -10.41 -10.28 5.26
N MET A 24 -10.00 -11.08 6.23
CA MET A 24 -8.66 -11.03 6.81
C MET A 24 -7.53 -11.29 5.81
N PRO A 25 -7.58 -12.35 4.98
CA PRO A 25 -6.56 -12.56 3.95
C PRO A 25 -6.47 -11.36 3.00
N ILE A 26 -7.61 -10.82 2.56
CA ILE A 26 -7.66 -9.71 1.61
C ILE A 26 -7.01 -8.45 2.19
N GLN A 27 -7.49 -7.99 3.35
CA GLN A 27 -6.96 -6.78 4.00
C GLN A 27 -5.53 -6.96 4.50
N GLY A 28 -5.21 -8.14 5.03
CA GLY A 28 -3.87 -8.47 5.51
C GLY A 28 -2.86 -8.43 4.38
N THR A 29 -3.14 -9.10 3.26
CA THR A 29 -2.25 -9.11 2.09
C THR A 29 -2.08 -7.72 1.49
N ALA A 30 -3.15 -6.92 1.39
CA ALA A 30 -3.03 -5.52 0.96
C ALA A 30 -2.13 -4.69 1.91
N ALA A 31 -2.29 -4.87 3.23
CA ALA A 31 -1.46 -4.20 4.23
C ALA A 31 0.00 -4.66 4.21
N ASP A 32 0.28 -5.90 3.82
CA ASP A 32 1.64 -6.41 3.67
C ASP A 32 2.27 -5.90 2.37
N MET A 33 1.51 -5.88 1.27
CA MET A 33 1.95 -5.34 -0.02
C MET A 33 2.36 -3.88 0.08
N ILE A 34 1.54 -3.02 0.69
CA ILE A 34 1.85 -1.59 0.83
C ILE A 34 3.11 -1.37 1.68
N LYS A 35 3.29 -2.14 2.76
CA LYS A 35 4.50 -2.03 3.62
C LYS A 35 5.76 -2.48 2.88
N LEU A 36 5.67 -3.55 2.09
CA LEU A 36 6.78 -3.99 1.25
C LEU A 36 7.12 -2.93 0.21
N ALA A 37 6.13 -2.31 -0.42
CA ALA A 37 6.33 -1.18 -1.34
C ALA A 37 7.04 -0.02 -0.62
N MET A 38 6.53 0.38 0.55
CA MET A 38 7.11 1.47 1.34
C MET A 38 8.59 1.25 1.65
N ILE A 39 8.96 0.05 2.11
CA ILE A 39 10.35 -0.30 2.42
C ILE A 39 11.22 -0.24 1.16
N LYS A 40 10.76 -0.83 0.05
CA LYS A 40 11.50 -0.85 -1.22
C LYS A 40 11.71 0.57 -1.77
N ILE A 41 10.66 1.40 -1.77
CA ILE A 41 10.73 2.80 -2.20
C ILE A 41 11.70 3.58 -1.31
N HIS A 42 11.58 3.46 0.01
CA HIS A 42 12.47 4.13 0.95
C HIS A 42 13.95 3.80 0.69
N ASN A 43 14.27 2.50 0.52
CA ASN A 43 15.64 2.07 0.22
C ASN A 43 16.16 2.65 -1.11
N GLU A 44 15.32 2.74 -2.14
CA GLU A 44 15.72 3.28 -3.44
C GLU A 44 15.93 4.80 -3.38
N LEU A 45 15.08 5.53 -2.65
CA LEU A 45 15.28 6.96 -2.38
C LEU A 45 16.60 7.22 -1.64
N GLU A 46 16.90 6.45 -0.59
CA GLU A 46 18.15 6.55 0.17
C GLU A 46 19.38 6.26 -0.72
N LYS A 47 19.32 5.20 -1.54
CA LYS A 47 20.39 4.83 -2.45
C LYS A 47 20.69 5.91 -3.49
N ARG A 48 19.65 6.60 -3.98
CA ARG A 48 19.77 7.73 -4.92
C ARG A 48 20.12 9.04 -4.22
N LYS A 49 20.07 9.09 -2.88
CA LYS A 49 20.17 10.31 -2.08
C LYS A 49 19.14 11.36 -2.53
N ALA A 50 17.94 10.89 -2.85
CA ALA A 50 16.85 11.73 -3.34
C ALA A 50 16.46 12.79 -2.31
N MET A 51 16.06 13.97 -2.79
CA MET A 51 15.49 15.03 -1.96
C MET A 51 14.01 14.77 -1.66
N THR A 52 13.32 14.06 -2.56
CA THR A 52 11.94 13.60 -2.43
C THR A 52 11.73 12.73 -1.19
N LYS A 53 10.63 12.96 -0.47
CA LYS A 53 10.29 12.23 0.76
C LYS A 53 8.90 11.64 0.69
N MET A 54 8.75 10.41 1.18
CA MET A 54 7.44 9.82 1.47
C MET A 54 6.91 10.42 2.78
N VAL A 55 5.74 11.05 2.74
CA VAL A 55 5.23 11.87 3.85
C VAL A 55 4.07 11.18 4.56
N LEU A 56 3.16 10.54 3.82
CA LEU A 56 1.98 9.89 4.36
C LEU A 56 1.65 8.59 3.64
N GLN A 57 0.95 7.72 4.38
CA GLN A 57 0.29 6.53 3.86
C GLN A 57 -1.17 6.59 4.33
N VAL A 58 -2.12 6.54 3.40
CA VAL A 58 -3.57 6.57 3.70
C VAL A 58 -4.27 5.53 2.83
N HIS A 59 -4.99 4.60 3.45
CA HIS A 59 -5.60 3.46 2.75
C HIS A 59 -4.61 2.63 1.94
N ASP A 60 -4.58 2.79 0.62
CA ASP A 60 -3.70 2.17 -0.37
C ASP A 60 -2.83 3.20 -1.10
N GLU A 61 -2.88 4.47 -0.68
CA GLU A 61 -2.15 5.59 -1.26
C GLU A 61 -0.86 5.90 -0.48
N LEU A 62 0.19 6.28 -1.21
CA LEU A 62 1.42 6.85 -0.69
C LEU A 62 1.59 8.28 -1.21
N LEU A 63 1.68 9.24 -0.29
CA LEU A 63 1.89 10.65 -0.62
C LEU A 63 3.36 11.01 -0.48
N PHE A 64 3.88 11.73 -1.48
CA PHE A 64 5.26 12.19 -1.52
C PHE A 64 5.32 13.71 -1.60
N ASP A 65 6.23 14.31 -0.83
CA ASP A 65 6.74 15.65 -1.08
C ASP A 65 7.91 15.52 -2.05
N ALA A 66 7.63 15.77 -3.33
CA ALA A 66 8.52 15.48 -4.44
C ALA A 66 9.30 16.71 -4.90
N HIS A 67 10.62 16.56 -5.02
CA HIS A 67 11.44 17.60 -5.61
C HIS A 67 11.17 17.67 -7.12
N LYS A 68 10.88 18.87 -7.65
CA LYS A 68 10.41 19.06 -9.03
C LYS A 68 11.31 18.39 -10.08
N ASP A 69 12.63 18.50 -9.90
CA ASP A 69 13.61 17.93 -10.83
C ASP A 69 13.71 16.40 -10.77
N GLU A 70 13.16 15.77 -9.73
CA GLU A 70 13.21 14.31 -9.52
C GLU A 70 11.90 13.61 -9.95
N VAL A 71 10.82 14.35 -10.19
CA VAL A 71 9.47 13.79 -10.44
C VAL A 71 9.47 12.82 -11.62
N ASP A 72 10.06 13.23 -12.76
CA ASP A 72 10.05 12.43 -13.99
C ASP A 72 10.85 11.13 -13.85
N GLU A 73 11.87 11.12 -12.98
CA GLU A 73 12.70 9.95 -12.71
C GLU A 73 12.06 9.03 -11.65
N LEU A 74 11.58 9.59 -10.55
CA LEU A 74 11.12 8.83 -9.40
C LEU A 74 9.72 8.28 -9.58
N ARG A 75 8.82 9.00 -10.26
CA ARG A 75 7.43 8.55 -10.47
C ARG A 75 7.33 7.16 -11.14
N PRO A 76 7.97 6.88 -12.28
CA PRO A 76 7.88 5.55 -12.89
C PRO A 76 8.49 4.45 -12.02
N MET A 77 9.57 4.76 -11.30
CA MET A 77 10.21 3.84 -10.36
C MET A 77 9.29 3.50 -9.18
N ILE A 78 8.66 4.52 -8.57
CA ILE A 78 7.72 4.33 -7.46
C ILE A 78 6.53 3.49 -7.91
N LYS A 79 5.97 3.80 -9.08
CA LYS A 79 4.87 3.04 -9.68
C LYS A 79 5.24 1.58 -9.87
N GLU A 80 6.38 1.30 -10.51
CA GLU A 80 6.86 -0.07 -10.73
C GLU A 80 7.05 -0.83 -9.40
N ILE A 81 7.64 -0.19 -8.39
CA ILE A 81 7.83 -0.82 -7.08
C ILE A 81 6.49 -1.14 -6.41
N MET A 82 5.51 -0.24 -6.49
CA MET A 82 4.18 -0.47 -5.91
C MET A 82 3.45 -1.62 -6.64
N GLU A 83 3.50 -1.66 -7.97
CA GLU A 83 2.85 -2.71 -8.77
C GLU A 83 3.49 -4.09 -8.58
N THR A 84 4.79 -4.14 -8.23
CA THR A 84 5.57 -5.38 -8.11
C THR A 84 5.98 -5.68 -6.66
N ALA A 85 5.39 -5.00 -5.68
CA ALA A 85 5.79 -5.08 -4.28
C ALA A 85 5.71 -6.50 -3.72
N LEU A 86 4.69 -7.25 -4.13
CA LEU A 86 4.40 -8.62 -3.74
C LEU A 86 4.03 -9.43 -4.99
N PRO A 87 4.61 -10.64 -5.19
CA PRO A 87 4.24 -11.48 -6.33
C PRO A 87 2.80 -12.00 -6.15
N VAL A 88 1.96 -11.72 -7.14
CA VAL A 88 0.55 -12.15 -7.20
C VAL A 88 0.21 -12.57 -8.63
N ASP A 89 -0.75 -13.48 -8.78
CA ASP A 89 -1.14 -14.03 -10.10
C ASP A 89 -1.96 -13.04 -10.95
N VAL A 90 -2.39 -11.93 -10.35
CA VAL A 90 -3.17 -10.88 -11.00
C VAL A 90 -2.40 -9.56 -11.01
N PRO A 91 -2.47 -8.77 -12.10
CA PRO A 91 -1.73 -7.51 -12.18
C PRO A 91 -2.27 -6.51 -11.15
N ILE A 92 -1.35 -5.89 -10.41
CA ILE A 92 -1.64 -4.72 -9.57
C ILE A 92 -1.49 -3.47 -10.44
N VAL A 93 -2.43 -2.55 -10.31
CA VAL A 93 -2.44 -1.29 -11.05
C VAL A 93 -2.27 -0.15 -10.07
N VAL A 94 -1.36 0.77 -10.38
CA VAL A 94 -1.12 1.97 -9.58
C VAL A 94 -1.35 3.21 -10.43
N ASP A 95 -2.23 4.07 -9.97
CA ASP A 95 -2.44 5.41 -10.52
C ASP A 95 -1.51 6.41 -9.82
N THR A 96 -1.09 7.42 -10.56
CA THR A 96 -0.17 8.45 -10.06
C THR A 96 -0.63 9.82 -10.52
N GLY A 97 -0.78 10.77 -9.60
CA GLY A 97 -0.96 12.19 -9.91
C GLY A 97 0.12 13.05 -9.29
N VAL A 98 0.23 14.29 -9.78
CA VAL A 98 1.18 15.30 -9.31
C VAL A 98 0.46 16.65 -9.30
N GLY A 99 0.55 17.38 -8.21
CA GLY A 99 -0.09 18.67 -8.02
C GLY A 99 0.61 19.50 -6.97
N ASP A 100 0.27 20.79 -6.89
CA ASP A 100 0.84 21.71 -5.90
C ASP A 100 0.26 21.49 -4.49
N ASN A 101 -0.82 20.72 -4.39
CA ASN A 101 -1.40 20.25 -3.15
C ASN A 101 -2.00 18.85 -3.35
N TRP A 102 -2.40 18.22 -2.24
CA TRP A 102 -2.91 16.85 -2.27
C TRP A 102 -4.21 16.71 -3.09
N LEU A 103 -5.10 17.70 -3.06
CA LEU A 103 -6.35 17.66 -3.83
C LEU A 103 -6.09 17.65 -5.35
N ASP A 104 -5.07 18.37 -5.81
CA ASP A 104 -4.71 18.42 -7.24
C ASP A 104 -3.92 17.18 -7.69
N ALA A 105 -3.24 16.51 -6.75
CA ALA A 105 -2.44 15.31 -7.00
C ALA A 105 -3.23 14.01 -6.92
N HIS A 106 -4.40 14.02 -6.28
CA HIS A 106 -5.31 12.88 -6.12
C HIS A 106 -6.28 12.79 -7.31
#